data_AF-A0A8C0E0N4-F1
#
_entry.id   AF-A0A8C0E0N4-F1
#
_cell.length_a   1.000
_cell.length_b   1.000
_cell.length_c   1.000
_cell.angle_alpha   90.00
_cell.angle_beta   90.00
_cell.angle_gamma   90.00
#
_symmetry.space_group_name_H-M   'P 1'
#
loop_
_entity.id
_entity.type
_entity.pdbx_description
1 polymer ?
#
loop_
_entity_poly.entity_id
_entity_poly.type
_entity_poly.pdbx_seq_one_letter_code
_entity_poly.pdbx_strand_id
1 'polypeptide(L)' 'MAKCTKKVGIVGKYGTRYGASLRKMVKKIEISQHAKYTCSFGGGRKRKEVHSLTVDICLL' A
#
# COMPACT_ATOMS: atom_id res chain seq x y z
N MET A 1 -11.14 -18.50 1.41
CA MET A 1 -10.14 -17.54 1.92
C MET A 1 -10.60 -17.07 3.30
N ALA A 2 -9.99 -17.53 4.38
CA ALA A 2 -10.34 -17.07 5.73
C ALA A 2 -9.63 -15.74 6.02
N LYS A 3 -10.35 -14.76 6.58
CA LYS A 3 -9.79 -13.45 6.91
C LYS A 3 -8.97 -13.56 8.20
N CYS A 4 -7.64 -13.62 8.07
CA CYS A 4 -6.75 -13.85 9.22
C CYS A 4 -6.77 -12.76 10.30
N THR A 5 -7.21 -11.53 9.99
CA THR A 5 -7.25 -10.44 10.99
C THR A 5 -8.51 -9.59 10.90
N LYS A 6 -9.08 -9.24 12.06
CA LYS A 6 -10.27 -8.37 12.14
C LYS A 6 -9.94 -6.89 11.91
N LYS A 7 -8.82 -6.40 12.47
CA LYS A 7 -8.47 -4.95 12.48
C LYS A 7 -7.10 -4.62 11.85
N VAL A 8 -6.07 -5.41 12.16
CA VAL A 8 -4.66 -5.01 11.94
C VAL A 8 -4.24 -5.11 10.46
N GLY A 9 -4.67 -6.15 9.73
CA GLY A 9 -4.32 -6.32 8.32
C GLY A 9 -2.82 -6.49 8.09
N ILE A 10 -2.29 -5.82 7.07
CA ILE A 10 -0.88 -5.90 6.63
C ILE A 10 0.15 -5.53 7.71
N VAL A 11 -0.23 -4.65 8.64
CA VAL A 11 0.61 -4.20 9.78
C VAL A 11 0.75 -5.28 10.87
N GLY A 12 0.16 -6.47 10.67
CA GLY A 12 0.27 -7.62 11.57
C GLY A 12 1.71 -8.06 11.85
N LYS A 13 2.62 -7.87 10.88
CA LYS A 13 4.05 -8.16 10.99
C LYS A 13 4.76 -7.47 12.17
N TYR A 14 4.22 -6.37 12.67
CA TYR A 14 4.81 -5.63 13.79
C TYR A 14 4.40 -6.13 15.20
N GLY A 15 3.52 -7.14 15.31
CA GLY A 15 3.15 -7.74 16.61
C GLY A 15 2.47 -6.76 17.59
N THR A 16 3.09 -6.50 18.75
CA THR A 16 2.64 -5.52 19.77
C THR A 16 3.47 -4.24 19.77
N ARG A 17 4.47 -4.13 18.88
CA ARG A 17 5.44 -3.03 18.87
C ARG A 17 4.82 -1.73 18.32
N TYR A 18 5.36 -0.60 18.77
CA TYR A 18 5.07 0.77 18.30
C TYR A 18 3.67 1.34 18.63
N GLY A 19 2.80 0.58 19.31
CA GLY A 19 1.49 1.07 19.74
C GLY A 19 0.46 1.25 18.62
N ALA A 20 -0.80 1.52 19.00
CA ALA A 20 -1.91 1.49 18.05
C ALA A 20 -1.96 2.69 17.09
N SER A 21 -1.52 3.87 17.53
CA SER A 21 -1.54 5.11 16.74
C SER A 21 -0.60 5.02 15.53
N LEU A 22 0.67 4.67 15.77
CA LEU A 22 1.68 4.53 14.72
C LEU A 22 1.28 3.46 13.69
N ARG A 23 0.73 2.34 14.16
CA ARG A 23 0.27 1.25 13.28
C ARG A 23 -0.89 1.64 12.38
N LYS A 24 -1.79 2.51 12.82
CA LYS A 24 -2.87 3.04 11.98
C LYS A 24 -2.34 3.93 10.85
N MET A 25 -1.32 4.74 11.11
CA MET A 25 -0.69 5.59 10.09
C MET A 25 0.05 4.74 9.05
N VAL A 26 0.92 3.83 9.52
CA VAL A 26 1.69 2.91 8.66
C VAL A 26 0.76 2.06 7.79
N LYS A 27 -0.38 1.61 8.31
CA LYS A 27 -1.37 0.85 7.52
C LYS A 27 -1.82 1.59 6.27
N LYS A 28 -2.06 2.90 6.34
CA LYS A 28 -2.49 3.70 5.19
C LYS A 28 -1.38 3.78 4.13
N ILE A 29 -0.14 3.98 4.59
CA ILE A 29 1.04 4.10 3.74
C ILE A 29 1.34 2.77 3.04
N GLU A 30 1.35 1.66 3.78
CA GLU A 30 1.61 0.32 3.23
C GLU A 30 0.52 -0.12 2.25
N ILE A 31 -0.76 0.20 2.51
CA ILE A 31 -1.84 -0.09 1.56
C ILE A 31 -1.62 0.66 0.25
N SER A 32 -1.26 1.94 0.31
CA SER A 32 -0.96 2.76 -0.88
C SER A 32 0.25 2.20 -1.64
N GLN A 33 1.32 1.83 -0.93
CA GLN A 33 2.54 1.30 -1.55
C GLN A 33 2.32 -0.08 -2.21
N HIS A 34 1.55 -0.95 -1.58
CA HIS A 34 1.25 -2.28 -2.11
C HIS A 34 0.00 -2.30 -3.02
N ALA A 35 -0.66 -1.15 -3.22
CA ALA A 35 -1.74 -1.03 -4.19
C ALA A 35 -1.16 -1.09 -5.60
N LYS A 36 -1.73 -1.97 -6.42
CA LYS A 36 -1.42 -2.02 -7.85
C LYS A 36 -2.23 -0.94 -8.54
N TYR A 37 -1.59 0.15 -8.93
CA TYR A 37 -2.21 1.16 -9.78
C TYR A 37 -2.10 0.73 -11.25
N THR A 38 -3.23 0.68 -11.94
CA THR A 38 -3.27 0.51 -13.40
C THR A 38 -3.26 1.91 -14.03
N CYS A 39 -2.18 2.26 -14.72
CA CYS A 39 -2.14 3.52 -15.46
C CYS A 39 -3.06 3.43 -16.68
N SER A 40 -3.92 4.43 -16.88
CA SER A 40 -4.91 4.47 -17.98
C SER A 40 -4.29 4.92 -19.32
N PHE A 41 -3.08 5.48 -19.29
CA PHE A 41 -2.36 5.94 -20.47
C PHE A 41 -1.38 4.86 -20.95
N GLY A 42 -1.72 4.18 -22.05
CA GLY A 42 -0.74 3.54 -22.92
C GLY A 42 -0.21 2.16 -22.50
N GLY A 43 -0.94 1.12 -22.91
CA GLY A 43 -0.40 -0.12 -23.51
C GLY A 43 1.04 -0.53 -23.16
N GLY A 44 1.34 -0.81 -21.90
CA GLY A 44 2.66 -1.33 -21.52
C GLY A 44 2.77 -1.59 -20.03
N ARG A 45 2.54 -2.84 -19.63
CA ARG A 45 2.65 -3.31 -18.24
C ARG A 45 4.06 -3.06 -17.69
N LYS A 46 4.31 -1.90 -17.10
CA LYS A 46 5.48 -1.62 -16.25
C LYS A 46 5.00 -1.48 -14.82
N ARG A 47 5.01 -2.61 -14.10
CA ARG A 47 4.76 -2.65 -12.66
C ARG A 47 5.93 -1.96 -11.96
N LYS A 48 5.73 -0.73 -11.51
CA LYS A 48 6.68 -0.05 -10.63
C LYS A 48 6.15 -0.13 -9.21
N GLU A 49 6.83 -0.93 -8.40
CA GLU A 49 6.81 -0.77 -6.95
C GLU A 49 7.25 0.68 -6.66
N VAL A 50 6.52 1.32 -5.77
CA VAL A 50 6.36 2.77 -5.68
C VAL A 50 7.70 3.49 -5.47
N HIS A 51 8.30 3.95 -6.56
CA HIS A 51 9.09 5.18 -6.53
C HIS A 51 8.09 6.31 -6.70
N SER A 52 7.95 7.13 -5.65
CA SER A 52 7.08 8.30 -5.51
C SER A 52 6.81 9.08 -6.81
N LEU A 53 7.81 9.21 -7.67
CA LEU A 53 7.78 9.99 -8.92
C LEU A 53 6.88 9.43 -10.05
N THR A 54 6.33 8.21 -9.92
CA THR A 54 5.55 7.59 -11.01
C THR A 54 4.04 7.74 -10.90
N VAL A 55 3.53 8.16 -9.74
CA VAL A 55 2.09 8.42 -9.56
C VAL A 55 1.73 9.80 -10.09
N ASP A 56 2.62 10.79 -9.91
CA ASP A 56 2.40 12.16 -10.39
C ASP A 56 2.30 12.27 -11.93
N ILE A 57 3.01 11.41 -12.66
CA ILE A 57 2.99 11.38 -14.13
C ILE A 57 1.66 10.84 -14.71
N CYS A 58 0.93 9.98 -13.98
CA CYS A 58 -0.33 9.39 -14.47
C CYS A 58 -1.58 10.13 -13.94
N LEU A 59 -1.40 11.21 -13.15
CA LEU A 59 -2.47 12.10 -12.68
C LEU A 59 -2.48 13.49 -13.37
N LEU A 60 -1.48 13.76 -14.22
CA LEU A 60 -1.44 14.84 -15.22
C LEU A 60 -1.86 14.27 -16.58
#